data_AF-A0A9E6X617-F1
#
_entry.id   AF-A0A9E6X617-F1
#
_cell.length_a   1.000
_cell.length_b   1.000
_cell.length_c   1.000
_cell.angle_alpha   90.00
_cell.angle_beta   90.00
_cell.angle_gamma   90.00
#
_symmetry.space_group_name_H-M   'P 1'
#
loop_
_entity.id
_entity.type
_entity.pdbx_description
1 polymer ?
#
loop_
_entity_poly.entity_id
_entity_poly.type
_entity_poly.pdbx_seq_one_letter_code
_entity_poly.pdbx_strand_id
1 'polypeptide(L)' 'MSDNTVVGWDGSPAADLALTWAVARAEAEQDGILLIDIEETETAAPGR' A
#
# COMPACT_ATOMS: atom_id res chain seq x y z
N MET A 1 12.25 1.55 -17.67
CA MET A 1 10.99 1.83 -16.97
C MET A 1 11.17 1.22 -15.60
N SER A 2 10.97 1.99 -14.53
CA SER A 2 11.04 1.45 -13.18
C SER A 2 9.73 0.69 -12.95
N ASP A 3 9.81 -0.62 -12.72
CA ASP A 3 8.62 -1.41 -12.43
C ASP A 3 8.33 -1.22 -10.94
N ASN A 4 7.22 -0.54 -10.62
CA ASN A 4 6.86 -0.31 -9.23
C ASN A 4 5.97 -1.45 -8.74
N THR A 5 6.36 -2.06 -7.61
CA THR A 5 5.48 -3.00 -6.89
C THR A 5 4.43 -2.20 -6.12
N VAL A 6 3.15 -2.44 -6.40
CA VAL A 6 2.03 -1.78 -5.71
C VAL A 6 1.62 -2.63 -4.50
N VAL A 7 1.57 -2.01 -3.32
CA VAL A 7 1.19 -2.66 -2.06
C VAL A 7 -0.02 -1.92 -1.48
N GLY A 8 -1.13 -2.64 -1.33
CA GLY A 8 -2.27 -2.16 -0.54
C GLY A 8 -1.96 -2.32 0.95
N TRP A 9 -2.22 -1.27 1.72
CA TRP A 9 -2.06 -1.23 3.16
C TRP A 9 -3.40 -0.96 3.82
N ASP A 10 -3.80 -1.82 4.73
CA ASP A 10 -5.01 -1.68 5.54
C ASP A 10 -4.71 -1.80 7.05
N GLY A 11 -3.43 -1.79 7.42
CA GLY A 11 -2.95 -1.98 8.80
C GLY A 11 -3.11 -3.40 9.34
N SER A 12 -3.52 -4.38 8.52
CA SER A 12 -3.63 -5.77 8.96
C SER A 12 -2.26 -6.49 8.99
N PRO A 13 -2.12 -7.57 9.78
CA PRO A 13 -0.92 -8.41 9.74
C PRO A 13 -0.63 -9.00 8.35
N ALA A 14 -1.64 -9.13 7.49
CA ALA A 14 -1.44 -9.57 6.12
C ALA A 14 -0.77 -8.47 5.27
N ALA A 15 -1.14 -7.20 5.48
CA ALA A 15 -0.49 -6.07 4.84
C ALA A 15 0.98 -5.90 5.30
N ASP A 16 1.28 -6.16 6.58
CA ASP A 16 2.67 -6.20 7.09
C ASP A 16 3.53 -7.21 6.31
N LEU A 17 3.00 -8.43 6.10
CA LEU A 17 3.69 -9.49 5.35
C LEU A 17 3.86 -9.12 3.87
N ALA A 18 2.84 -8.50 3.26
CA ALA A 18 2.89 -8.04 1.88
C ALA A 18 3.96 -6.94 1.69
N LEU A 19 4.02 -5.97 2.60
CA LEU A 19 5.04 -4.93 2.59
C LEU A 19 6.45 -5.52 2.79
N THR A 20 6.61 -6.45 3.72
CA THR A 20 7.89 -7.13 3.97
C THR A 20 8.41 -7.84 2.72
N TRP A 21 7.54 -8.56 2.02
CA TRP A 21 7.89 -9.20 0.75
C TRP A 21 8.26 -8.19 -0.33
N ALA A 22 7.50 -7.09 -0.45
CA ALA A 22 7.74 -6.07 -1.47
C ALA A 22 9.09 -5.37 -1.27
N VAL A 23 9.50 -5.10 -0.03
CA VAL A 23 10.84 -4.56 0.30
C VAL A 23 11.94 -5.51 -0.17
N ALA A 24 11.85 -6.79 0.19
CA ALA A 24 12.86 -7.77 -0.22
C ALA A 24 12.97 -7.89 -1.75
N ARG A 25 11.83 -7.82 -2.47
CA ARG A 25 11.80 -7.81 -3.93
C ARG A 25 12.43 -6.54 -4.52
N ALA A 26 12.05 -5.37 -4.01
CA ALA A 26 12.56 -4.08 -4.49
C ALA A 26 14.08 -3.97 -4.33
N GLU A 27 14.63 -4.48 -3.23
CA GLU A 27 16.09 -4.57 -3.02
C GLU A 27 16.76 -5.50 -4.04
N ALA A 28 16.16 -6.65 -4.33
CA ALA A 28 16.71 -7.62 -5.28
C ALA A 28 16.67 -7.15 -6.74
N GLU A 29 15.63 -6.39 -7.12
CA GLU A 29 15.35 -6.01 -8.50
C GLU A 29 15.66 -4.54 -8.80
N GLN A 30 16.06 -3.76 -7.77
CA GLN A 30 16.28 -2.31 -7.85
C GLN A 30 15.03 -1.55 -8.30
N ASP A 31 13.87 -2.05 -7.87
CA ASP A 31 12.55 -1.54 -8.21
C ASP A 31 12.00 -0.57 -7.15
N GLY A 32 10.98 0.19 -7.52
CA GLY A 32 10.26 1.07 -6.60
C GLY A 32 9.12 0.35 -5.87
N ILE A 33 8.66 0.93 -4.77
CA ILE A 33 7.43 0.51 -4.07
C ILE A 33 6.44 1.68 -4.08
N LEU A 34 5.19 1.38 -4.42
CA LEU A 34 4.06 2.28 -4.25
C LEU A 34 3.12 1.71 -3.19
N LEU A 35 3.12 2.33 -2.01
CA LEU A 35 2.23 1.97 -0.91
C LEU A 35 0.93 2.77 -1.00
N ILE A 36 -0.21 2.09 -0.93
CA ILE A 36 -1.54 2.69 -1.01
C ILE A 36 -2.34 2.34 0.23
N ASP A 37 -2.79 3.36 0.97
CA ASP A 37 -3.73 3.24 2.07
C ASP A 37 -5.05 3.93 1.67
N ILE A 38 -6.18 3.31 2.01
CA ILE A 38 -7.52 3.80 1.65
C ILE A 38 -8.30 4.06 2.92
N GLU A 39 -8.46 5.34 3.26
CA GLU A 39 -9.36 5.77 4.32
C GLU A 39 -10.77 5.99 3.76
N GLU A 40 -11.78 5.41 4.40
CA GLU A 40 -13.15 5.85 4.19
C GLU A 40 -13.27 7.28 4.71
N THR A 41 -13.38 8.25 3.80
CA THR A 41 -13.83 9.57 4.18
C THR A 41 -15.31 9.46 4.48
N GLU A 42 -15.69 9.61 5.75
CA GLU A 42 -17.09 9.86 6.10
C GLU A 42 -17.54 11.02 5.23
N THR A 43 -18.36 10.73 4.21
CA THR A 43 -19.08 11.78 3.51
C THR A 43 -20.12 12.25 4.51
N ALA A 44 -19.74 13.24 5.33
CA ALA A 44 -20.67 13.96 6.18
C ALA A 44 -21.78 14.48 5.26
N ALA A 45 -22.92 13.81 5.26
CA ALA A 45 -24.10 14.31 4.57
C ALA A 45 -24.45 15.67 5.19
N PRO A 46 -24.52 16.76 4.41
CA PRO A 46 -25.01 18.02 4.95
C PRO A 46 -26.52 17.88 5.20
N GLY A 47 -26.91 17.87 6.47
CA GLY A 47 -28.24 18.28 6.92
C GLY A 47 -29.19 17.16 7.38
N ARG A 48 -29.53 17.22 8.67
CA ARG A 48 -30.94 17.12 9.10
C ARG A 48 -31.18 18.00 10.32
#